data_AF-A0AA38KDM8-F1
#
_entry.id   AF-A0AA38KDM8-F1
#
_cell.length_a   1.000
_cell.length_b   1.000
_cell.length_c   1.000
_cell.angle_alpha   90.00
_cell.angle_beta   90.00
_cell.angle_gamma   90.00
#
_symmetry.space_group_name_H-M   'P 1'
#
loop_
_entity.id
_entity.type
_entity.pdbx_description
1 polymer ?
#
loop_
_entity_poly.entity_id
_entity_poly.type
_entity_poly.pdbx_seq_one_letter_code
_entity_poly.pdbx_strand_id
1 'polypeptide(L)'
;MLAFSCVSLLILLASQATAFTFNVSFGTQNLNATDILPTSLTGLIAPCASTSATCDNVQSELSACQNDAACLCANQLVADLRNCEQCMYETLINASAPLPDPKAGSTPILAGYQAACAAFNITLATTQVALTLPSNWDGPFGLGLNTVGTVFTVGAAFILGMSSLLLLSNL
;
A
#
# COMPACT_ATOMS: atom_id res chain seq x y z
N MET A 1 -25.03 48.79 -6.37
CA MET A 1 -25.24 47.61 -5.49
C MET A 1 -25.35 46.28 -6.26
N LEU A 2 -25.82 46.24 -7.51
CA LEU A 2 -25.86 45.00 -8.32
C LEU A 2 -24.48 44.35 -8.60
N ALA A 3 -23.42 45.14 -8.81
CA ALA A 3 -22.09 44.61 -9.13
C ALA A 3 -21.45 43.81 -7.97
N PHE A 4 -21.78 44.13 -6.72
CA PHE A 4 -21.20 43.45 -5.54
C PHE A 4 -21.79 42.04 -5.35
N SER A 5 -23.05 41.83 -5.74
CA SER A 5 -23.75 40.55 -5.57
C SER A 5 -23.29 39.48 -6.57
N CYS A 6 -22.93 39.87 -7.81
CA CYS A 6 -22.35 38.94 -8.79
C CYS A 6 -20.94 38.45 -8.40
N VAL A 7 -20.12 39.30 -7.78
CA VAL A 7 -18.74 38.93 -7.39
C VAL A 7 -18.76 37.92 -6.24
N SER A 8 -19.66 38.05 -5.27
CA SER A 8 -19.80 37.08 -4.18
C SER A 8 -20.27 35.70 -4.65
N LEU A 9 -21.15 35.65 -5.66
CA LEU A 9 -21.62 34.39 -6.24
C LEU A 9 -20.49 33.66 -6.98
N LEU A 10 -19.65 34.40 -7.71
CA LEU A 10 -18.49 33.83 -8.43
C LEU A 10 -17.42 33.29 -7.47
N ILE A 11 -17.20 33.95 -6.32
CA ILE A 11 -16.26 33.46 -5.29
C ILE A 11 -16.79 32.20 -4.60
N LEU A 12 -18.10 32.10 -4.36
CA LEU A 12 -18.74 30.90 -3.78
C LEU A 12 -18.81 29.72 -4.77
N LEU A 13 -18.85 29.97 -6.08
CA LEU A 13 -18.73 28.92 -7.10
C LEU A 13 -17.27 28.49 -7.29
N ALA A 14 -16.32 29.43 -7.21
CA ALA A 14 -14.89 29.12 -7.32
C ALA A 14 -14.36 28.31 -6.12
N SER A 15 -14.89 28.54 -4.91
CA SER A 15 -14.51 27.73 -3.74
C SER A 15 -15.00 26.29 -3.82
N GLN A 16 -16.07 26.02 -4.58
CA GLN A 16 -16.53 24.66 -4.83
C GLN A 16 -15.66 23.93 -5.85
N ALA A 17 -15.07 24.63 -6.82
CA ALA A 17 -14.13 24.04 -7.78
C ALA A 17 -12.82 23.57 -7.09
N THR A 18 -12.40 24.23 -6.01
CA THR A 18 -11.24 23.80 -5.20
C THR A 18 -11.55 22.74 -4.15
N ALA A 19 -12.83 22.45 -3.90
CA ALA A 19 -13.27 21.50 -2.87
C ALA A 19 -13.38 20.04 -3.36
N PHE A 20 -13.35 19.81 -4.68
CA PHE A 20 -13.44 18.48 -5.29
C PHE A 20 -12.09 17.98 -5.84
N THR A 21 -11.01 18.26 -5.12
CA THR A 21 -9.71 17.65 -5.45
C THR A 21 -9.65 16.24 -4.89
N PHE A 22 -9.44 15.25 -5.76
CA PHE A 22 -9.24 13.87 -5.34
C PHE A 22 -7.90 13.73 -4.60
N ASN A 23 -7.99 13.52 -3.29
CA ASN A 23 -6.82 13.40 -2.42
C ASN A 23 -6.86 12.08 -1.65
N VAL A 24 -5.74 11.36 -1.69
CA VAL A 24 -5.53 10.11 -0.98
C VAL A 24 -4.77 10.38 0.31
N SER A 25 -5.35 10.04 1.45
CA SER A 25 -4.67 10.20 2.74
C SER A 25 -3.64 9.08 2.96
N PHE A 26 -2.38 9.44 3.19
CA PHE A 26 -1.31 8.52 3.58
C PHE A 26 -0.54 9.08 4.78
N GLY A 27 -0.80 8.52 5.96
CA GLY A 27 -0.25 9.03 7.22
C GLY A 27 -0.73 10.46 7.48
N THR A 28 0.20 11.41 7.51
CA THR A 28 -0.09 12.85 7.69
C THR A 28 -0.15 13.63 6.37
N GLN A 29 0.10 12.97 5.23
CA GLN A 29 0.16 13.61 3.93
C GLN A 29 -1.06 13.28 3.08
N ASN A 30 -1.47 14.25 2.26
CA ASN A 30 -2.46 14.05 1.21
C ASN A 30 -1.72 13.95 -0.12
N LEU A 31 -1.91 12.83 -0.81
CA LEU A 31 -1.32 12.53 -2.11
C LEU A 31 -2.35 12.81 -3.20
N ASN A 32 -1.92 13.41 -4.31
CA ASN A 32 -2.71 13.48 -5.52
C ASN A 32 -2.80 12.10 -6.17
N ALA A 33 -3.77 11.92 -7.07
CA ALA A 33 -3.94 10.66 -7.81
C ALA A 33 -2.67 10.20 -8.54
N THR A 34 -1.88 11.13 -9.08
CA THR A 34 -0.62 10.82 -9.79
C THR A 34 0.54 10.45 -8.86
N ASP A 35 0.43 10.75 -7.57
CA ASP A 35 1.49 10.54 -6.58
C ASP A 35 1.23 9.29 -5.72
N ILE A 36 0.23 8.50 -6.06
CA ILE A 36 -0.11 7.25 -5.38
C ILE A 36 0.99 6.22 -5.61
N LEU A 37 1.45 6.10 -6.86
CA LEU A 37 2.53 5.20 -7.24
C LEU A 37 3.90 5.86 -7.04
N PRO A 38 4.98 5.06 -6.88
CA PRO A 38 6.34 5.57 -6.91
C PRO A 38 6.64 6.27 -8.24
N THR A 39 7.33 7.42 -8.20
CA THR A 39 7.65 8.21 -9.40
C THR A 39 8.57 7.49 -10.38
N SER A 40 9.31 6.48 -9.91
CA SER A 40 10.10 5.59 -10.75
C SER A 40 10.16 4.19 -10.13
N LEU A 41 9.76 3.18 -10.89
CA LEU A 41 9.92 1.78 -10.51
C LEU A 41 11.37 1.38 -10.80
N THR A 42 12.19 1.30 -9.75
CA THR A 42 13.61 0.96 -9.86
C THR A 42 13.95 -0.25 -9.00
N GLY A 43 15.09 -0.89 -9.30
CA GLY A 43 15.57 -2.04 -8.54
C GLY A 43 14.60 -3.23 -8.59
N LEU A 44 14.27 -3.76 -7.42
CA LEU A 44 13.46 -4.98 -7.28
C LEU A 44 12.04 -4.83 -7.83
N ILE A 45 11.46 -3.64 -7.82
CA ILE A 45 10.09 -3.39 -8.30
C ILE A 45 10.02 -3.01 -9.79
N ALA A 46 11.16 -2.84 -10.47
CA ALA A 46 11.20 -2.50 -11.90
C ALA A 46 10.42 -3.47 -12.82
N PRO A 47 10.40 -4.80 -12.58
CA PRO A 47 9.62 -5.73 -13.41
C PRO A 47 8.11 -5.45 -13.42
N CYS A 48 7.58 -4.87 -12.33
CA CYS A 48 6.16 -4.54 -12.18
C CYS A 48 5.68 -3.43 -13.10
N ALA A 49 6.59 -2.64 -13.67
CA ALA A 49 6.24 -1.70 -14.74
C ALA A 49 5.56 -2.40 -15.93
N SER A 50 5.94 -3.66 -16.19
CA SER A 50 5.55 -4.42 -17.39
C SER A 50 4.66 -5.65 -17.15
N THR A 51 4.46 -6.07 -15.90
CA THR A 51 3.75 -7.33 -15.57
C THR A 51 2.61 -7.12 -14.57
N SER A 52 1.46 -7.74 -14.84
CA SER A 52 0.21 -7.85 -14.03
C SER A 52 -0.87 -6.78 -14.24
N ALA A 53 -0.48 -5.57 -14.61
CA ALA A 53 -1.27 -4.46 -15.13
C ALA A 53 -0.19 -3.39 -15.19
N THR A 54 0.34 -3.10 -16.37
CA THR A 54 1.52 -2.24 -16.55
C THR A 54 1.38 -1.02 -15.65
N CYS A 55 2.17 -0.94 -14.57
CA CYS A 55 2.10 0.18 -13.62
C CYS A 55 2.26 1.52 -14.37
N ASP A 56 2.97 1.49 -15.51
CA ASP A 56 3.07 2.60 -16.46
C ASP A 56 1.72 3.00 -17.08
N ASN A 57 0.88 2.04 -17.48
CA ASN A 57 -0.48 2.35 -17.95
C ASN A 57 -1.35 2.85 -16.80
N VAL A 58 -1.24 2.28 -15.60
CA VAL A 58 -1.99 2.78 -14.43
C VAL A 58 -1.61 4.23 -14.15
N GLN A 59 -0.31 4.56 -14.17
CA GLN A 59 0.18 5.93 -14.03
C GLN A 59 -0.36 6.84 -15.15
N SER A 60 -0.41 6.35 -16.38
CA SER A 60 -0.99 7.07 -17.51
C SER A 60 -2.48 7.31 -17.33
N GLU A 61 -3.27 6.31 -16.92
CA GLU A 61 -4.70 6.41 -16.67
C GLU A 61 -5.01 7.35 -15.49
N LEU A 62 -4.26 7.27 -14.39
CA LEU A 62 -4.35 8.20 -13.26
C LEU A 62 -4.13 9.64 -13.70
N SER A 63 -3.14 9.89 -14.58
CA SER A 63 -2.88 11.22 -15.13
C SER A 63 -3.96 11.67 -16.13
N ALA A 64 -4.54 10.74 -16.89
CA ALA A 64 -5.58 11.01 -17.87
C ALA A 64 -6.92 11.37 -17.21
N CYS A 65 -7.20 10.83 -16.02
CA CYS A 65 -8.41 11.12 -15.27
C CYS A 65 -8.47 12.54 -14.69
N GLN A 66 -7.36 13.29 -14.61
CA GLN A 66 -7.35 14.72 -14.23
C GLN A 66 -8.17 15.06 -12.95
N ASN A 67 -8.07 14.22 -11.91
CA ASN A 67 -8.84 14.32 -10.65
C ASN A 67 -10.36 14.08 -10.77
N ASP A 68 -10.86 13.56 -11.89
CA ASP A 68 -12.24 13.09 -12.00
C ASP A 68 -12.44 11.81 -11.18
N ALA A 69 -13.20 11.91 -10.09
CA ALA A 69 -13.49 10.78 -9.22
C ALA A 69 -14.24 9.64 -9.91
N ALA A 70 -15.08 9.91 -10.93
CA ALA A 70 -15.77 8.86 -11.66
C ALA A 70 -14.80 8.02 -12.51
N CYS A 71 -13.79 8.67 -13.09
CA CYS A 71 -12.71 8.03 -13.82
C CYS A 71 -11.74 7.29 -12.88
N LEU A 72 -11.31 7.96 -11.80
CA LEU A 72 -10.36 7.41 -10.83
C LEU A 72 -10.95 6.16 -10.14
N CYS A 73 -12.18 6.25 -9.63
CA CYS A 73 -12.82 5.16 -8.90
C CYS A 73 -13.51 4.13 -9.81
N ALA A 74 -13.20 4.13 -11.11
CA ALA A 74 -13.71 3.12 -12.02
C ALA A 74 -13.20 1.73 -11.62
N ASN A 75 -14.09 0.72 -11.64
CA ASN A 75 -13.74 -0.64 -11.19
C ASN A 75 -12.51 -1.22 -11.89
N GLN A 76 -12.30 -0.88 -13.17
CA GLN A 76 -11.15 -1.35 -13.95
C GLN A 76 -9.84 -0.72 -13.44
N LEU A 77 -9.78 0.61 -13.34
CA LEU A 77 -8.60 1.32 -12.85
C LEU A 77 -8.25 0.94 -11.40
N VAL A 78 -9.26 0.74 -10.54
CA VAL A 78 -9.06 0.24 -9.17
C VAL A 78 -8.44 -1.16 -9.17
N ALA A 79 -8.93 -2.05 -10.03
CA ALA A 79 -8.39 -3.40 -10.15
C ALA A 79 -6.95 -3.40 -10.69
N ASP A 80 -6.67 -2.57 -11.69
CA ASP A 80 -5.35 -2.43 -12.29
C ASP A 80 -4.34 -1.80 -11.31
N LEU A 81 -4.76 -0.78 -10.56
CA LEU A 81 -3.98 -0.19 -9.47
C LEU A 81 -3.65 -1.24 -8.39
N ARG A 82 -4.65 -2.01 -7.95
CA ARG A 82 -4.44 -3.09 -6.99
C ARG A 82 -3.48 -4.15 -7.54
N ASN A 83 -3.59 -4.52 -8.82
CA ASN A 83 -2.70 -5.51 -9.43
C ASN A 83 -1.26 -5.01 -9.54
N CYS A 84 -1.06 -3.73 -9.86
CA CYS A 84 0.26 -3.08 -9.84
C CYS A 84 0.87 -3.11 -8.43
N GLU A 85 0.11 -2.70 -7.42
CA GLU A 85 0.53 -2.75 -6.01
C GLU A 85 0.81 -4.18 -5.53
N GLN A 86 0.01 -5.16 -5.98
CA GLN A 86 0.19 -6.58 -5.70
C GLN A 86 1.52 -7.08 -6.25
N CYS A 87 1.89 -6.73 -7.48
CA CYS A 87 3.18 -7.10 -8.04
C CYS A 87 4.34 -6.56 -7.19
N MET A 88 4.27 -5.28 -6.79
CA MET A 88 5.31 -4.66 -5.96
C MET A 88 5.42 -5.36 -4.61
N TYR A 89 4.27 -5.61 -3.97
CA TYR A 89 4.18 -6.31 -2.69
C TYR A 89 4.78 -7.72 -2.75
N GLU A 90 4.38 -8.53 -3.74
CA GLU A 90 4.89 -9.90 -3.92
C GLU A 90 6.40 -9.92 -4.22
N THR A 91 6.89 -8.99 -5.04
CA THR A 91 8.31 -8.93 -5.40
C THR A 91 9.17 -8.55 -4.20
N LEU A 92 8.72 -7.60 -3.37
CA LEU A 92 9.41 -7.21 -2.15
C LEU A 92 9.42 -8.35 -1.11
N ILE A 93 8.30 -9.07 -0.99
CA ILE A 93 8.20 -10.25 -0.15
C ILE A 93 9.18 -11.35 -0.60
N ASN A 94 9.17 -11.70 -1.88
CA ASN A 94 10.02 -12.76 -2.42
C ASN A 94 11.50 -12.44 -2.26
N ALA A 95 11.86 -11.15 -2.36
CA ALA A 95 13.24 -10.70 -2.16
C ALA A 95 13.62 -10.51 -0.69
N SER A 96 12.68 -10.63 0.26
CA SER A 96 12.87 -10.25 1.68
C SER A 96 13.53 -8.87 1.83
N ALA A 97 13.16 -7.93 0.96
CA ALA A 97 13.82 -6.65 0.84
C ALA A 97 13.04 -5.56 1.60
N PRO A 98 13.74 -4.56 2.16
CA PRO A 98 13.06 -3.37 2.69
C PRO A 98 12.34 -2.63 1.56
N LEU A 99 11.26 -1.94 1.91
CA LEU A 99 10.52 -1.11 0.95
C LEU A 99 11.46 0.01 0.43
N PRO A 100 11.71 0.08 -0.89
CA PRO A 100 12.51 1.17 -1.47
C PRO A 100 11.77 2.51 -1.42
N ASP A 101 10.44 2.47 -1.44
CA ASP A 101 9.54 3.62 -1.30
C ASP A 101 8.35 3.19 -0.41
N PRO A 102 7.92 4.01 0.57
CA PRO A 102 6.78 3.69 1.45
C PRO A 102 5.44 3.51 0.70
N LYS A 103 5.37 3.91 -0.57
CA LYS A 103 4.21 3.76 -1.44
C LYS A 103 4.17 2.42 -2.17
N ALA A 104 5.32 1.78 -2.39
CA ALA A 104 5.38 0.53 -3.16
C ALA A 104 4.80 -0.66 -2.38
N GLY A 105 3.72 -1.26 -2.88
CA GLY A 105 3.04 -2.40 -2.26
C GLY A 105 2.32 -2.01 -0.96
N SER A 106 1.70 -0.84 -0.93
CA SER A 106 1.27 -0.19 0.32
C SER A 106 -0.23 -0.32 0.60
N THR A 107 -0.59 -1.22 1.53
CA THR A 107 -1.99 -1.37 1.97
C THR A 107 -2.62 -0.08 2.54
N PRO A 108 -1.89 0.79 3.28
CA PRO A 108 -2.47 2.04 3.76
C PRO A 108 -2.81 3.02 2.63
N ILE A 109 -2.07 3.00 1.51
CA ILE A 109 -2.38 3.85 0.35
C ILE A 109 -3.67 3.40 -0.31
N LEU A 110 -3.83 2.09 -0.53
CA LEU A 110 -5.06 1.52 -1.08
C LEU A 110 -6.27 1.78 -0.18
N ALA A 111 -6.09 1.75 1.15
CA ALA A 111 -7.14 2.15 2.09
C ALA A 111 -7.46 3.65 2.00
N GLY A 112 -6.44 4.51 1.86
CA GLY A 112 -6.63 5.94 1.60
C GLY A 112 -7.34 6.19 0.27
N TYR A 113 -7.07 5.39 -0.76
CA TYR A 113 -7.72 5.46 -2.07
C TYR A 113 -9.21 5.10 -1.98
N GLN A 114 -9.52 4.04 -1.24
CA GLN A 114 -10.90 3.67 -0.92
C GLN A 114 -11.65 4.79 -0.20
N ALA A 115 -11.01 5.43 0.80
CA ALA A 115 -11.58 6.57 1.51
C ALA A 115 -11.78 7.79 0.60
N ALA A 116 -10.83 8.04 -0.32
CA ALA A 116 -10.94 9.09 -1.32
C ALA A 116 -12.15 8.87 -2.23
N CYS A 117 -12.35 7.66 -2.75
CA CYS A 117 -13.54 7.32 -3.53
C CYS A 117 -14.85 7.46 -2.74
N ALA A 118 -14.85 7.06 -1.46
CA ALA A 118 -16.01 7.20 -0.60
C ALA A 118 -16.40 8.68 -0.37
N ALA A 119 -15.43 9.61 -0.36
CA ALA A 119 -15.69 11.05 -0.26
C ALA A 119 -16.49 11.60 -1.47
N PHE A 120 -16.46 10.90 -2.61
CA PHE A 120 -17.26 11.21 -3.80
C PHE A 120 -18.51 10.32 -3.94
N ASN A 121 -18.94 9.66 -2.86
CA ASN A 121 -20.05 8.69 -2.83
C ASN A 121 -19.83 7.43 -3.71
N ILE A 122 -18.58 7.09 -4.02
CA ILE A 122 -18.24 5.86 -4.74
C ILE A 122 -17.66 4.86 -3.76
N THR A 123 -18.42 3.81 -3.45
CA THR A 123 -18.01 2.79 -2.48
C THR A 123 -17.25 1.67 -3.17
N LEU A 124 -15.97 1.52 -2.86
CA LEU A 124 -15.16 0.36 -3.23
C LEU A 124 -15.23 -0.68 -2.10
N ALA A 125 -15.40 -1.96 -2.45
CA ALA A 125 -15.31 -3.05 -1.48
C ALA A 125 -13.86 -3.21 -1.02
N THR A 126 -13.66 -3.60 0.23
CA THR A 126 -12.32 -3.84 0.79
C THR A 126 -11.55 -4.90 0.02
N THR A 127 -12.23 -5.90 -0.54
CA THR A 127 -11.64 -6.94 -1.40
C THR A 127 -11.10 -6.40 -2.73
N GLN A 128 -11.52 -5.22 -3.17
CA GLN A 128 -11.02 -4.57 -4.39
C GLN A 128 -9.73 -3.78 -4.16
N VAL A 129 -9.42 -3.44 -2.91
CA VAL A 129 -8.26 -2.63 -2.53
C VAL A 129 -7.31 -3.34 -1.54
N ALA A 130 -7.63 -4.57 -1.15
CA ALA A 130 -6.77 -5.38 -0.29
C ALA A 130 -5.66 -6.06 -1.10
N LEU A 131 -4.42 -5.96 -0.62
CA LEU A 131 -3.30 -6.78 -1.07
C LEU A 131 -3.37 -8.14 -0.38
N THR A 132 -3.06 -9.19 -1.13
CA THR A 132 -3.03 -10.55 -0.64
C THR A 132 -1.59 -11.03 -0.45
N LEU A 133 -1.37 -11.88 0.54
CA LEU A 133 -0.07 -12.53 0.69
C LEU A 133 0.11 -13.59 -0.40
N PRO A 134 1.32 -13.71 -0.99
CA PRO A 134 1.61 -14.81 -1.89
C PRO A 134 1.37 -16.15 -1.20
N SER A 135 0.80 -17.12 -1.93
CA SER A 135 0.48 -18.45 -1.37
C SER A 135 1.72 -19.22 -0.88
N ASN A 136 2.90 -18.82 -1.33
CA ASN A 136 4.20 -19.40 -0.98
C ASN A 136 4.93 -18.65 0.15
N TRP A 137 4.31 -17.67 0.81
CA TRP A 137 4.96 -16.91 1.88
C TRP A 137 4.79 -17.58 3.25
N ASP A 138 5.90 -17.89 3.92
CA ASP A 138 5.96 -18.59 5.21
C ASP A 138 6.23 -17.66 6.42
N GLY A 139 5.73 -16.42 6.35
CA GLY A 139 5.83 -15.48 7.46
C GLY A 139 7.17 -14.75 7.61
N PRO A 140 7.22 -13.67 8.42
CA PRO A 140 8.48 -13.04 8.83
C PRO A 140 9.25 -13.90 9.83
N PHE A 141 8.60 -14.95 10.36
CA PHE A 141 9.17 -15.95 11.25
C PHE A 141 9.72 -17.17 10.51
N GLY A 142 9.90 -17.07 9.19
CA GLY A 142 10.70 -18.00 8.38
C GLY A 142 12.18 -18.06 8.75
N LEU A 143 12.54 -17.77 10.01
CA LEU A 143 13.65 -18.44 10.69
C LEU A 143 13.25 -19.92 10.87
N GLY A 144 13.06 -20.62 9.75
CA GLY A 144 13.32 -22.04 9.72
C GLY A 144 14.80 -22.18 10.03
N LEU A 145 15.16 -22.23 11.32
CA LEU A 145 16.41 -22.84 11.68
C LEU A 145 16.35 -24.20 10.97
N ASN A 146 17.27 -24.38 10.03
CA ASN A 146 17.63 -25.71 9.54
C ASN A 146 17.56 -26.65 10.74
N THR A 147 16.99 -27.86 10.57
CA THR A 147 16.84 -28.87 11.64
C THR A 147 18.05 -28.90 12.60
N VAL A 148 19.26 -28.78 12.07
CA VAL A 148 20.52 -28.65 12.80
C VAL A 148 20.55 -27.44 13.74
N GLY A 149 20.24 -26.25 13.25
CA GLY A 149 20.12 -25.04 14.07
C GLY A 149 19.11 -25.21 15.21
N THR A 150 17.94 -25.80 14.93
CA THR A 150 16.89 -26.02 15.94
C THR A 150 17.37 -26.99 17.01
N VAL A 151 18.08 -28.05 16.62
CA VAL A 151 18.68 -28.99 17.57
C VAL A 151 19.71 -28.29 18.46
N PHE A 152 20.55 -27.42 17.91
CA PHE A 152 21.54 -26.70 18.70
C PHE A 152 20.92 -25.72 19.69
N THR A 153 19.93 -24.94 19.27
CA THR A 153 19.29 -23.96 20.16
C THR A 153 18.46 -24.62 21.25
N VAL A 154 17.65 -25.63 20.91
CA VAL A 154 16.86 -26.39 21.89
C VAL A 154 17.78 -27.19 22.81
N GLY A 155 18.84 -27.81 22.28
CA GLY A 155 19.81 -28.57 23.07
C GLY A 155 20.55 -27.69 24.08
N ALA A 156 21.04 -26.52 23.66
CA ALA A 156 21.70 -25.57 24.55
C ALA A 156 20.73 -25.06 25.64
N ALA A 157 19.50 -24.69 25.26
CA ALA A 157 18.49 -24.24 26.22
C ALA A 157 18.13 -25.35 27.23
N PHE A 158 18.01 -26.60 26.79
CA PHE A 158 17.74 -27.74 27.66
C PHE A 158 18.88 -28.00 28.65
N ILE A 159 20.14 -28.00 28.19
CA ILE A 159 21.30 -28.22 29.06
C ILE A 159 21.39 -27.11 30.12
N LEU A 160 21.22 -25.86 29.72
CA LEU A 160 21.27 -24.71 30.63
C LEU A 160 20.08 -24.71 31.61
N GLY A 161 18.87 -25.03 31.14
CA GLY A 161 17.68 -25.13 31.97
C GLY A 161 17.73 -26.30 32.97
N MET A 162 18.24 -27.45 32.56
CA MET A 162 18.43 -28.59 33.46
C MET A 162 19.52 -28.31 34.49
N SER A 163 20.61 -27.65 34.08
CA SER A 163 21.70 -27.29 34.99
C SER A 163 21.24 -26.29 36.04
N SER A 164 20.43 -25.30 35.68
CA SER A 164 19.86 -24.35 36.65
C SER A 164 18.90 -25.04 37.61
N LEU A 165 18.04 -25.95 37.14
CA LEU A 165 17.16 -26.73 38.02
C LEU A 165 17.93 -27.58 39.03
N LEU A 166 19.02 -28.23 38.60
CA LEU A 166 19.87 -29.02 39.50
C LEU A 166 20.58 -28.14 40.54
N LEU A 167 21.04 -26.95 40.16
CA LEU A 167 21.65 -26.00 41.08
C LEU A 167 20.64 -25.46 42.10
N LEU A 168 19.41 -25.14 41.69
CA LEU A 168 18.35 -24.68 42.60
C LEU A 168 17.78 -25.80 43.49
N SER A 169 17.85 -27.05 43.05
CA SER A 169 17.35 -28.20 43.83
C SER A 169 18.34 -28.67 44.90
N ASN A 170 19.54 -28.10 44.95
CA ASN A 170 20.61 -28.42 45.90
C ASN A 170 21.01 -27.19 46.76
N LEU A 171 20.15 -26.17 46.76
CA LEU A 171 20.15 -25.01 47.66
C LEU A 171 19.08 -25.24 48.72
#